data_AF-A0A819MDW8-F1
#
_entry.id   AF-A0A819MDW8-F1
#
_cell.length_a   1.000
_cell.length_b   1.000
_cell.length_c   1.000
_cell.angle_alpha   90.00
_cell.angle_beta   90.00
_cell.angle_gamma   90.00
#
_symmetry.space_group_name_H-M   'P 1'
#
loop_
_entity.id
_entity.type
_entity.pdbx_description
1 polymer ?
#
loop_
_entity_poly.entity_id
_entity_poly.type
_entity_poly.pdbx_seq_one_letter_code
_entity_poly.pdbx_strand_id
1 'polypeptide(L)'
;MSDEVRRNDLLVYEGLTRLDGPAMTWSMYSIGFIEFGDFDKGDQLFRRSYQSYVQSPFNVWTETQQGTGAVNFITGIGGFLQAVLFGYGGIRLKLNQLEFYPHGHLPDQATKFIFHGIKYQGFVLDLTIDNKMYEIFVNALNNNDSIPLVYEHGEHRGFLKLNDRLSFPIDTLLIIRRSVALCP
;
A
#
# COMPACT_ATOMS: atom_id res chain seq x y z
N MET A 1 16.75 8.95 -5.79
CA MET A 1 17.02 7.88 -6.77
C MET A 1 16.02 8.06 -7.89
N SER A 2 16.43 8.00 -9.16
CA SER A 2 15.50 8.13 -10.29
C SER A 2 14.67 6.85 -10.45
N ASP A 3 13.53 6.97 -11.11
CA ASP A 3 12.66 5.83 -11.43
C ASP A 3 13.37 4.78 -12.28
N GLU A 4 14.22 5.22 -13.21
CA GLU A 4 15.06 4.33 -14.02
C GLU A 4 15.99 3.47 -13.15
N VAL A 5 16.68 4.08 -12.18
CA VAL A 5 17.57 3.34 -11.27
C VAL A 5 16.78 2.35 -10.42
N ARG A 6 15.63 2.78 -9.86
CA ARG A 6 14.76 1.91 -9.06
C ARG A 6 14.25 0.71 -9.86
N ARG A 7 13.83 0.92 -11.10
CA ARG A 7 13.36 -0.14 -11.99
C ARG A 7 14.48 -1.10 -12.38
N ASN A 8 15.67 -0.57 -12.69
CA ASN A 8 16.84 -1.39 -13.00
C ASN A 8 17.27 -2.23 -11.80
N ASP A 9 17.27 -1.67 -10.60
CA ASP A 9 17.56 -2.40 -9.36
C ASP A 9 16.56 -3.54 -9.15
N LEU A 10 15.25 -3.30 -9.32
CA LEU A 10 14.23 -4.35 -9.22
C LEU A 10 14.49 -5.51 -10.19
N LEU A 11 14.77 -5.19 -11.46
CA LEU A 11 15.00 -6.21 -12.49
C LEU A 11 16.28 -7.03 -12.22
N VAL A 12 17.37 -6.37 -11.84
CA VAL A 12 18.65 -7.03 -11.57
C VAL A 12 18.56 -7.90 -10.32
N TYR A 13 18.04 -7.37 -9.22
CA TYR A 13 18.04 -8.09 -7.95
C TYR A 13 16.96 -9.17 -7.88
N GLU A 14 15.83 -9.04 -8.58
CA GLU A 14 14.84 -10.12 -8.65
C GLU A 14 15.44 -11.39 -9.27
N GLY A 15 16.21 -11.25 -10.36
CA GLY A 15 16.89 -12.37 -11.02
C GLY A 15 18.03 -12.99 -10.19
N LEU A 16 18.63 -12.22 -9.28
CA LEU A 16 19.68 -12.71 -8.37
C LEU A 16 19.13 -13.21 -7.03
N THR A 17 17.85 -12.96 -6.74
CA THR A 17 17.22 -13.37 -5.49
C THR A 17 17.06 -14.88 -5.47
N ARG A 18 17.48 -15.48 -4.36
CA ARG A 18 17.40 -16.92 -4.15
C ARG A 18 15.94 -17.40 -4.27
N LEU A 19 15.71 -18.44 -5.08
CA LEU A 19 14.35 -18.92 -5.38
C LEU A 19 13.58 -19.43 -4.16
N ASP A 20 14.29 -19.93 -3.14
CA ASP A 20 13.77 -20.37 -1.85
C ASP A 20 13.93 -19.32 -0.74
N GLY A 21 14.04 -18.03 -1.12
CA GLY A 21 14.04 -16.91 -0.18
C GLY A 21 12.79 -16.87 0.72
N PRO A 22 12.83 -16.12 1.83
CA PRO A 22 11.72 -16.11 2.79
C PRO A 22 10.46 -15.44 2.23
N ALA A 23 9.29 -15.80 2.77
CA ALA A 23 7.97 -15.35 2.28
C ALA A 23 7.88 -13.84 1.96
N MET A 24 8.39 -13.00 2.87
CA MET A 24 8.34 -11.53 2.78
C MET A 24 9.04 -10.95 1.54
N THR A 25 10.04 -11.65 1.00
CA THR A 25 10.88 -11.15 -0.10
C THR A 25 10.03 -10.86 -1.33
N TRP A 26 9.11 -11.76 -1.65
CA TRP A 26 8.28 -11.65 -2.85
C TRP A 26 7.26 -10.52 -2.74
N SER A 27 6.78 -10.21 -1.53
CA SER A 27 5.93 -9.05 -1.30
C SER A 27 6.62 -7.74 -1.63
N MET A 28 7.91 -7.60 -1.33
CA MET A 28 8.66 -6.37 -1.61
C MET A 28 8.83 -6.16 -3.13
N TYR A 29 9.13 -7.23 -3.86
CA TYR A 29 9.15 -7.16 -5.33
C TYR A 29 7.77 -6.87 -5.91
N SER A 30 6.71 -7.50 -5.39
CA SER A 30 5.34 -7.25 -5.82
C SER A 30 4.97 -5.76 -5.70
N ILE A 31 5.25 -5.12 -4.55
CA ILE A 31 5.05 -3.68 -4.36
C ILE A 31 5.82 -2.87 -5.42
N GLY A 32 7.09 -3.22 -5.66
CA GLY A 32 7.92 -2.50 -6.62
C GLY A 32 7.41 -2.60 -8.06
N PHE A 33 7.05 -3.80 -8.52
CA PHE A 33 6.53 -3.99 -9.88
C PHE A 33 5.15 -3.35 -10.07
N ILE A 34 4.25 -3.44 -9.08
CA ILE A 34 2.96 -2.74 -9.10
C ILE A 34 3.15 -1.23 -9.19
N GLU A 35 4.08 -0.64 -8.42
CA GLU A 35 4.37 0.80 -8.48
C GLU A 35 4.85 1.25 -9.88
N PHE A 36 5.47 0.37 -10.66
CA PHE A 36 5.89 0.64 -12.04
C PHE A 36 4.86 0.20 -13.09
N GLY A 37 3.66 -0.21 -12.69
CA GLY A 37 2.60 -0.64 -13.60
C GLY A 37 2.81 -2.03 -14.23
N ASP A 38 3.78 -2.81 -13.75
CA ASP A 38 3.99 -4.20 -14.19
C ASP A 38 3.13 -5.15 -13.33
N PHE A 39 1.82 -5.08 -13.58
CA PHE A 39 0.81 -5.75 -12.77
C PHE A 39 0.90 -7.27 -12.84
N ASP A 40 1.16 -7.84 -14.02
CA ASP A 40 1.30 -9.29 -14.20
C ASP A 40 2.43 -9.86 -13.34
N LYS A 41 3.60 -9.21 -13.37
CA LYS A 41 4.75 -9.59 -12.54
C LYS A 41 4.44 -9.35 -11.05
N GLY A 42 3.81 -8.23 -10.74
CA GLY A 42 3.31 -7.88 -9.41
C GLY A 42 2.43 -8.97 -8.79
N ASP A 43 1.44 -9.46 -9.54
CA ASP A 43 0.49 -10.50 -9.12
C ASP A 43 1.15 -11.87 -8.98
N GLN A 44 2.07 -12.21 -9.89
CA GLN A 44 2.85 -13.44 -9.79
C GLN A 44 3.63 -13.47 -8.47
N LEU A 45 4.31 -12.38 -8.14
CA LEU A 45 5.13 -12.27 -6.93
C LEU A 45 4.29 -12.14 -5.66
N PHE A 46 3.12 -11.48 -5.74
CA PHE A 46 2.17 -11.44 -4.65
C PHE A 46 1.67 -12.84 -4.31
N ARG A 47 1.21 -13.62 -5.31
CA ARG A 47 0.81 -15.03 -5.11
C ARG A 47 1.94 -15.87 -4.53
N ARG A 48 3.15 -15.69 -5.05
CA ARG A 48 4.34 -16.37 -4.54
C ARG A 48 4.61 -16.07 -3.08
N SER A 49 4.31 -14.87 -2.57
CA SER A 49 4.60 -14.50 -1.18
C SER A 49 3.79 -15.28 -0.14
N TYR A 50 2.64 -15.86 -0.52
CA TYR A 50 1.78 -16.60 0.42
C TYR A 50 1.46 -18.03 -0.01
N GLN A 51 1.23 -18.33 -1.29
CA GLN A 51 0.65 -19.62 -1.70
C GLN A 51 1.50 -20.83 -1.29
N SER A 52 2.82 -20.77 -1.50
CA SER A 52 3.74 -21.83 -1.11
C SER A 52 4.24 -21.74 0.33
N TYR A 53 3.87 -20.69 1.06
CA TYR A 53 4.34 -20.43 2.43
C TYR A 53 3.23 -20.64 3.47
N VAL A 54 1.97 -20.75 3.05
CA VAL A 54 0.82 -21.06 3.91
C VAL A 54 0.64 -22.57 3.95
N GLN A 55 0.88 -23.17 5.11
CA GLN A 55 0.87 -24.62 5.29
C GLN A 55 -0.50 -25.12 5.73
N SER A 56 -1.02 -26.09 4.99
CA SER A 56 -2.20 -26.86 5.39
C SER A 56 -1.92 -27.73 6.62
N PRO A 57 -2.95 -28.14 7.38
CA PRO A 57 -4.37 -27.83 7.19
C PRO A 57 -4.81 -26.53 7.89
N PHE A 58 -3.94 -25.91 8.69
CA PHE A 58 -4.30 -24.77 9.54
C PHE A 58 -3.96 -23.40 8.95
N ASN A 59 -3.48 -23.36 7.70
CA ASN A 59 -3.05 -22.16 7.01
C ASN A 59 -2.01 -21.35 7.80
N VAL A 60 -1.05 -22.06 8.41
CA VAL A 60 0.05 -21.44 9.15
C VAL A 60 1.10 -20.92 8.17
N TRP A 61 1.44 -19.65 8.27
CA TRP A 61 2.55 -19.08 7.50
C TRP A 61 3.90 -19.55 8.05
N THR A 62 4.76 -20.04 7.16
CA THR A 62 6.13 -20.44 7.45
C THR A 62 7.13 -19.54 6.75
N GLU A 63 8.35 -19.46 7.30
CA GLU A 63 9.44 -18.67 6.71
C GLU A 63 9.83 -19.17 5.32
N THR A 64 9.94 -20.49 5.18
CA THR A 64 10.31 -21.16 3.93
C THR A 64 9.11 -21.87 3.30
N GLN A 65 9.25 -22.24 2.03
CA GLN A 65 8.20 -22.96 1.28
C GLN A 65 8.03 -24.40 1.79
N GLN A 66 9.10 -24.99 2.32
CA GLN A 66 9.12 -26.38 2.81
C GLN A 66 8.52 -26.53 4.21
N GLY A 67 7.95 -25.46 4.79
CA GLY A 67 7.40 -25.48 6.14
C GLY A 67 8.45 -25.50 7.24
N THR A 68 9.70 -25.15 6.93
CA THR A 68 10.82 -25.11 7.89
C THR A 68 11.12 -23.67 8.31
N GLY A 69 12.07 -23.50 9.23
CA GLY A 69 12.39 -22.18 9.80
C GLY A 69 11.33 -21.73 10.80
N ALA A 70 11.06 -20.43 10.86
CA ALA A 70 10.03 -19.90 11.73
C ALA A 70 8.62 -20.33 11.30
N VAL A 71 7.83 -20.82 12.26
CA VAL A 71 6.39 -21.07 12.13
C VAL A 71 5.60 -19.88 12.67
N ASN A 72 4.38 -19.66 12.18
CA ASN A 72 3.64 -18.41 12.40
C ASN A 72 4.52 -17.20 12.06
N PHE A 73 5.13 -17.24 10.88
CA PHE A 73 6.15 -16.28 10.46
C PHE A 73 5.53 -14.90 10.20
N ILE A 74 5.36 -14.13 11.27
CA ILE A 74 4.71 -12.81 11.27
C ILE A 74 5.34 -11.82 10.30
N THR A 75 6.63 -11.98 9.98
CA THR A 75 7.30 -11.14 9.00
C THR A 75 6.77 -11.38 7.58
N GLY A 76 6.45 -12.64 7.24
CA GLY A 76 5.78 -12.98 5.98
C GLY A 76 4.35 -12.42 5.93
N ILE A 77 3.61 -12.54 7.03
CA ILE A 77 2.26 -11.96 7.19
C ILE A 77 2.29 -10.44 7.00
N GLY A 78 3.26 -9.77 7.64
CA GLY A 78 3.47 -8.34 7.51
C GLY A 78 3.82 -7.95 6.07
N GLY A 79 4.67 -8.73 5.40
CA GLY A 79 4.98 -8.53 3.98
C GLY A 79 3.73 -8.64 3.10
N PHE A 80 2.88 -9.64 3.32
CA PHE A 80 1.60 -9.77 2.61
C PHE A 80 0.73 -8.51 2.79
N LEU A 81 0.53 -8.06 4.04
CA LEU A 81 -0.26 -6.86 4.33
C LEU A 81 0.35 -5.60 3.68
N GLN A 82 1.67 -5.48 3.67
CA GLN A 82 2.36 -4.38 2.99
C GLN A 82 2.14 -4.41 1.47
N ALA A 83 2.12 -5.59 0.83
CA ALA A 83 1.79 -5.68 -0.59
C ALA A 83 0.35 -5.23 -0.89
N VAL A 84 -0.60 -5.52 0.01
CA VAL A 84 -1.98 -5.03 -0.11
C VAL A 84 -2.05 -3.51 0.05
N LEU A 85 -1.43 -2.94 1.10
CA LEU A 85 -1.50 -1.50 1.40
C LEU A 85 -0.66 -0.63 0.46
N PHE A 86 0.58 -1.04 0.22
CA PHE A 86 1.59 -0.26 -0.50
C PHE A 86 1.79 -0.75 -1.93
N GLY A 87 1.36 -1.96 -2.30
CA GLY A 87 1.22 -2.33 -3.71
C GLY A 87 -0.12 -1.81 -4.23
N TYR A 88 -1.13 -2.67 -4.18
CA TYR A 88 -2.46 -2.43 -4.73
C TYR A 88 -3.16 -1.17 -4.16
N GLY A 89 -3.00 -0.90 -2.86
CA GLY A 89 -3.58 0.28 -2.22
C GLY A 89 -2.92 1.61 -2.62
N GLY A 90 -1.73 1.59 -3.22
CA GLY A 90 -1.05 2.80 -3.68
C GLY A 90 -0.68 3.80 -2.58
N ILE A 91 -0.64 3.38 -1.31
CA ILE A 91 -0.39 4.29 -0.18
C ILE A 91 1.12 4.53 -0.04
N ARG A 92 1.57 5.78 0.13
CA ARG A 92 2.96 6.09 0.48
C ARG A 92 3.02 7.09 1.63
N LEU A 93 3.79 6.76 2.65
CA LEU A 93 4.16 7.71 3.70
C LEU A 93 5.49 8.38 3.31
N LYS A 94 5.49 9.71 3.25
CA LYS A 94 6.68 10.54 3.06
C LYS A 94 6.91 11.38 4.31
N LEU A 95 8.05 12.06 4.37
CA LEU A 95 8.48 12.83 5.54
C LEU A 95 7.39 13.76 6.09
N ASN A 96 6.66 14.46 5.22
CA ASN A 96 5.67 15.47 5.62
C ASN A 96 4.28 15.26 5.02
N GLN A 97 4.04 14.13 4.34
CA GLN A 97 2.79 13.88 3.64
C GLN A 97 2.47 12.39 3.52
N LEU A 98 1.18 12.11 3.41
CA LEU A 98 0.60 10.83 3.03
C LEU A 98 0.10 10.96 1.59
N GLU A 99 0.50 10.03 0.75
CA GLU A 99 0.13 9.98 -0.66
C GLU A 99 -0.76 8.76 -0.93
N PHE A 100 -1.73 8.93 -1.81
CA PHE A 100 -2.51 7.85 -2.39
C PHE A 100 -2.40 7.94 -3.92
N TYR A 101 -1.92 6.86 -4.53
CA TYR A 101 -1.84 6.69 -5.98
C TYR A 101 -2.26 5.25 -6.34
N PRO A 102 -3.56 4.91 -6.21
CA PRO A 102 -4.02 3.58 -6.58
C PRO A 102 -4.18 3.46 -8.10
N HIS A 103 -3.67 2.37 -8.65
CA HIS A 103 -3.77 2.04 -10.08
C HIS A 103 -5.14 1.47 -10.49
N GLY A 104 -6.01 1.16 -9.52
CA GLY A 104 -7.26 0.41 -9.78
C GLY A 104 -7.05 -1.05 -10.18
N HIS A 105 -5.81 -1.50 -10.33
CA HIS A 105 -5.45 -2.92 -10.40
C HIS A 105 -5.61 -3.55 -9.01
N LEU A 106 -6.42 -4.60 -8.91
CA LEU A 106 -6.70 -5.32 -7.68
C LEU A 106 -6.28 -6.78 -7.85
N PRO A 107 -5.98 -7.53 -6.77
CA PRO A 107 -5.66 -8.94 -6.88
C PRO A 107 -6.77 -9.74 -7.55
N ASP A 108 -6.39 -10.88 -8.12
CA ASP A 108 -7.31 -11.80 -8.80
C ASP A 108 -8.66 -11.95 -8.07
N GLN A 109 -9.75 -11.77 -8.82
CA GLN A 109 -11.15 -11.89 -8.36
C GLN A 109 -11.64 -10.77 -7.42
N ALA A 110 -10.78 -9.88 -6.94
CA ALA A 110 -11.22 -8.72 -6.16
C ALA A 110 -11.80 -7.64 -7.07
N THR A 111 -12.94 -7.07 -6.67
CA THR A 111 -13.60 -5.96 -7.39
C THR A 111 -13.49 -4.64 -6.65
N LYS A 112 -13.18 -4.68 -5.35
CA LYS A 112 -13.13 -3.53 -4.47
C LYS A 112 -12.24 -3.80 -3.27
N PHE A 113 -11.45 -2.81 -2.86
CA PHE A 113 -10.77 -2.78 -1.58
C PHE A 113 -11.33 -1.70 -0.68
N ILE A 114 -11.43 -2.01 0.61
CA ILE A 114 -11.84 -1.07 1.64
C ILE A 114 -10.87 -1.21 2.81
N PHE A 115 -10.07 -0.18 3.01
CA PHE A 115 -9.18 -0.05 4.16
C PHE A 115 -9.87 0.83 5.19
N HIS A 116 -10.10 0.27 6.37
CA HIS A 116 -10.73 1.00 7.46
C HIS A 116 -9.70 1.49 8.46
N GLY A 117 -9.87 2.71 8.93
CA GLY A 117 -9.17 3.21 10.11
C GLY A 117 -7.68 3.51 9.90
N ILE A 118 -7.28 3.98 8.72
CA ILE A 118 -5.93 4.50 8.48
C ILE A 118 -5.73 5.74 9.35
N LYS A 119 -4.87 5.64 10.36
CA LYS A 119 -4.60 6.74 11.30
C LYS A 119 -3.43 7.58 10.80
N TYR A 120 -3.66 8.87 10.61
CA TYR A 120 -2.64 9.82 10.21
C TYR A 120 -2.85 11.18 10.86
N GLN A 121 -1.88 11.65 11.64
CA GLN A 121 -1.87 13.01 12.21
C GLN A 121 -3.16 13.42 12.96
N GLY A 122 -3.76 12.48 13.68
CA GLY A 122 -5.02 12.71 14.42
C GLY A 122 -6.29 12.48 13.59
N PHE A 123 -6.18 12.24 12.29
CA PHE A 123 -7.28 11.85 11.41
C PHE A 123 -7.36 10.33 11.32
N VAL A 124 -8.58 9.81 11.21
CA VAL A 124 -8.89 8.41 10.90
C VAL A 124 -9.57 8.40 9.54
N LEU A 125 -8.92 7.78 8.57
CA LEU A 125 -9.34 7.75 7.18
C LEU A 125 -9.74 6.33 6.78
N ASP A 126 -10.85 6.22 6.06
CA ASP A 126 -11.17 5.01 5.31
C ASP A 126 -10.85 5.26 3.84
N LEU A 127 -10.20 4.28 3.19
CA LEU A 127 -9.87 4.32 1.78
C LEU A 127 -10.65 3.22 1.07
N THR A 128 -11.44 3.60 0.08
CA THR A 128 -12.13 2.69 -0.82
C THR A 128 -11.51 2.77 -2.20
N ILE A 129 -11.20 1.64 -2.84
CA ILE A 129 -10.64 1.59 -4.19
C ILE A 129 -11.44 0.58 -5.02
N ASP A 130 -11.79 0.96 -6.25
CA ASP A 130 -12.23 0.07 -7.32
C ASP A 130 -11.40 0.30 -8.59
N ASN A 131 -11.80 -0.28 -9.71
CA ASN A 131 -11.07 -0.19 -10.97
C ASN A 131 -11.24 1.13 -11.74
N LYS A 132 -11.99 2.09 -11.21
CA LYS A 132 -12.26 3.40 -11.84
C LYS A 132 -11.88 4.56 -10.96
N MET A 133 -12.11 4.43 -9.66
CA MET A 133 -11.94 5.51 -8.71
C MET A 133 -11.48 5.01 -7.35
N TYR A 134 -11.00 5.95 -6.55
CA TYR A 134 -10.80 5.77 -5.13
C TYR A 134 -11.45 6.89 -4.34
N GLU A 135 -11.80 6.59 -3.11
CA GLU A 135 -12.49 7.49 -2.20
C GLU A 135 -11.82 7.50 -0.84
N ILE A 136 -11.60 8.70 -0.30
CA ILE A 136 -11.20 8.92 1.09
C ILE A 136 -12.42 9.39 1.87
N PHE A 137 -12.69 8.71 2.98
CA PHE A 137 -13.68 9.12 3.96
C PHE A 137 -13.03 9.47 5.30
N VAL A 138 -13.28 10.68 5.81
CA VAL A 138 -12.77 11.10 7.12
C VAL A 138 -13.72 10.61 8.21
N ASN A 139 -13.42 9.44 8.75
CA ASN A 139 -14.25 8.70 9.70
C ASN A 139 -14.23 9.32 11.11
N ALA A 140 -13.06 9.76 11.58
CA ALA A 140 -12.92 10.36 12.91
C ALA A 140 -11.76 11.35 12.99
N LEU A 141 -11.87 12.29 13.94
CA LEU A 141 -10.83 13.24 14.33
C LEU A 141 -10.55 13.08 15.82
N ASN A 142 -9.27 13.00 16.18
CA ASN A 142 -8.85 13.03 17.58
C ASN A 142 -8.61 14.50 17.98
N ASN A 143 -9.59 15.10 18.66
CA ASN A 143 -9.73 16.54 18.84
C ASN A 143 -8.69 17.21 19.76
N ASN A 144 -7.86 16.44 20.47
CA ASN A 144 -7.04 17.03 21.52
C ASN A 144 -5.83 17.84 21.01
N ASP A 145 -5.36 17.65 19.76
CA ASP A 145 -4.19 18.39 19.20
C ASP A 145 -4.06 18.26 17.65
N SER A 146 -5.16 18.02 16.92
CA SER A 146 -5.07 17.75 15.48
C SER A 146 -4.78 19.03 14.68
N ILE A 147 -3.54 19.13 14.18
CA ILE A 147 -3.18 20.12 13.16
C ILE A 147 -4.06 19.87 11.92
N PRO A 148 -4.72 20.90 11.35
CA PRO A 148 -5.55 20.74 10.17
C PRO A 148 -4.77 20.08 9.03
N LEU A 149 -5.37 19.08 8.39
CA LEU A 149 -4.81 18.48 7.17
C LEU A 149 -5.42 19.14 5.94
N VAL A 150 -4.58 19.32 4.92
CA VAL A 150 -4.96 19.78 3.59
C VAL A 150 -4.80 18.62 2.62
N TYR A 151 -5.78 18.44 1.75
CA TYR A 151 -5.68 17.57 0.60
C TYR A 151 -5.32 18.37 -0.66
N GLU A 152 -4.59 17.75 -1.57
CA GLU A 152 -4.18 18.31 -2.86
C GLU A 152 -4.28 17.22 -3.93
N HIS A 153 -5.01 17.52 -5.01
CA HIS A 153 -5.23 16.66 -6.17
C HIS A 153 -5.24 17.54 -7.43
N GLY A 154 -4.16 17.53 -8.20
CA GLY A 154 -3.97 18.47 -9.30
C GLY A 154 -4.05 19.92 -8.80
N GLU A 155 -4.97 20.70 -9.36
CA GLU A 155 -5.22 22.09 -8.93
C GLU A 155 -6.21 22.19 -7.75
N HIS A 156 -6.91 21.10 -7.42
CA HIS A 156 -7.90 21.08 -6.35
C HIS A 156 -7.23 20.89 -4.99
N ARG A 157 -7.52 21.80 -4.06
CA ARG A 157 -7.02 21.72 -2.68
C ARG A 157 -8.05 22.20 -1.67
N GLY A 158 -8.01 21.63 -0.48
CA GLY A 158 -8.92 22.01 0.60
C GLY A 158 -8.53 21.43 1.94
N PHE A 159 -9.13 21.93 3.01
CA PHE A 159 -8.99 21.33 4.34
C PHE A 159 -9.84 20.06 4.44
N LEU A 160 -9.28 19.02 5.03
CA LEU A 160 -10.03 17.82 5.42
C LEU A 160 -10.82 18.10 6.69
N LYS A 161 -12.10 17.72 6.68
CA LYS A 161 -13.05 17.86 7.77
C LYS A 161 -13.67 16.50 8.09
N LEU A 162 -14.16 16.36 9.32
CA LEU A 162 -14.92 15.17 9.72
C LEU A 162 -16.09 14.94 8.76
N ASN A 163 -16.30 13.69 8.37
CA ASN A 163 -17.31 13.23 7.40
C ASN A 163 -17.08 13.67 5.95
N ASP A 164 -15.96 14.32 5.62
CA ASP A 164 -15.61 14.55 4.22
C ASP A 164 -15.50 13.21 3.48
N ARG A 165 -16.06 13.19 2.27
CA ARG A 165 -16.03 12.06 1.35
C ARG A 165 -15.54 12.57 0.01
N LEU A 166 -14.27 12.32 -0.29
CA LEU A 166 -13.59 12.84 -1.46
C LEU A 166 -13.32 11.68 -2.42
N SER A 167 -13.70 11.85 -3.68
CA SER A 167 -13.59 10.82 -4.72
C SER A 167 -12.70 11.30 -5.86
N PHE A 168 -11.80 10.44 -6.31
CA PHE A 168 -10.79 10.74 -7.31
C PHE A 168 -10.67 9.59 -8.32
N PRO A 169 -10.36 9.84 -9.59
CA PRO A 169 -10.08 8.77 -10.57
C PRO A 169 -8.83 7.96 -10.18
N ILE A 170 -8.75 6.69 -10.55
CA ILE A 170 -7.50 5.91 -10.46
C ILE A 170 -6.35 6.57 -11.25
N ASP A 171 -5.12 6.17 -10.99
CA ASP A 171 -3.91 6.71 -11.63
C ASP A 171 -3.77 8.23 -11.46
N THR A 172 -4.32 8.77 -10.38
CA THR A 172 -4.16 10.17 -10.00
C THR A 172 -3.68 10.29 -8.57
N LEU A 173 -2.79 11.26 -8.32
CA LEU A 173 -2.16 11.47 -7.03
C LEU A 173 -3.02 12.34 -6.12
N LEU A 174 -3.33 11.82 -4.94
CA LEU A 174 -3.82 12.59 -3.80
C LEU A 174 -2.71 12.73 -2.77
N ILE A 175 -2.44 13.97 -2.36
CA ILE A 175 -1.52 14.29 -1.27
C ILE A 175 -2.34 14.79 -0.08
N ILE A 176 -2.10 14.22 1.10
CA ILE A 176 -2.61 14.70 2.38
C ILE A 176 -1.44 15.11 3.25
N ARG A 177 -1.44 16.35 3.72
CA ARG A 177 -0.35 16.88 4.56
C ARG A 177 -0.86 17.89 5.57
N ARG A 178 -0.04 18.20 6.57
CA ARG A 178 -0.35 19.29 7.52
C ARG A 178 -0.50 20.60 6.76
N SER A 179 -1.51 21.38 7.14
CA SER A 179 -1.60 22.78 6.75
C SER A 179 -0.34 23.48 7.24
N VAL A 180 0.43 24.04 6.33
CA VAL A 180 1.52 24.94 6.71
C VAL A 180 0.83 26.20 7.24
N ALA A 181 0.83 26.39 8.56
CA ALA A 181 0.76 27.74 9.07
C ALA A 181 1.98 28.45 8.46
N LEU A 182 1.78 29.60 7.81
CA LEU A 182 2.86 30.57 7.70
C LEU A 182 3.32 30.78 9.15
N CYS A 183 4.39 30.12 9.59
CA CYS A 183 5.05 30.52 10.80
C CYS A 183 5.50 31.97 10.56
N PRO A 184 5.26 32.89 11.52
CA PRO A 184 5.72 34.26 11.42
C PRO A 184 7.24 34.34 11.29
#